data_AF-A0A4S8KBD8-F1
#
_entry.id   AF-A0A4S8KBD8-F1
#
_cell.length_a   1.000
_cell.length_b   1.000
_cell.length_c   1.000
_cell.angle_alpha   90.00
_cell.angle_beta   90.00
_cell.angle_gamma   90.00
#
_symmetry.space_group_name_H-M   'P 1'
#
loop_
_entity.id
_entity.type
_entity.pdbx_description
1 polymer ?
#
loop_
_entity_poly.entity_id
_entity_poly.type
_entity_poly.pdbx_seq_one_letter_code
_entity_poly.pdbx_strand_id
1 'polypeptide(L)'
;MEPALAMASAVKSKRTSRGRQKIRIKKIENPERRAVTFSKRRKGLFVMAAELCAHTGAHAAVIVFSPSGRPYAFSYPSVDEVLGRFLVGQFRDRAGLEGMQELVQMRALLLGEDDERAAEPHRGAVLEELQRGVEEMEKLRRLVLAKADVVG
;
A
#
# COMPACT_ATOMS: atom_id res chain seq x y z
N MET A 1 69.42 -1.61 14.81
CA MET A 1 68.43 -0.51 14.77
C MET A 1 67.14 -1.09 14.22
N GLU A 2 66.19 -1.37 15.11
CA GLU A 2 64.85 -1.90 14.82
C GLU A 2 63.94 -0.83 14.19
N PRO A 3 63.02 -1.17 13.25
CA PRO A 3 62.07 -0.23 12.67
C PRO A 3 60.76 -0.20 13.46
N ALA A 4 60.49 0.90 14.16
CA ALA A 4 59.20 1.17 14.77
C ALA A 4 58.39 2.16 13.90
N LEU A 5 57.41 1.66 13.13
CA LEU A 5 56.10 2.32 12.95
C LEU A 5 55.12 1.45 12.12
N ALA A 6 54.59 0.41 12.74
CA ALA A 6 53.27 -0.08 12.40
C ALA A 6 52.32 0.43 13.49
N MET A 7 51.29 1.21 13.13
CA MET A 7 49.96 1.24 13.78
C MET A 7 49.07 2.31 13.13
N ALA A 8 48.57 2.04 11.92
CA ALA A 8 47.29 2.61 11.48
C ALA A 8 46.22 1.54 11.74
N SER A 9 45.70 1.51 12.96
CA SER A 9 44.57 0.63 13.29
C SER A 9 43.33 1.12 12.55
N ALA A 10 42.89 0.35 11.56
CA ALA A 10 41.66 0.60 10.83
C ALA A 10 40.47 0.52 11.81
N VAL A 11 39.86 1.68 12.11
CA VAL A 11 38.62 1.76 12.87
C VAL A 11 37.52 1.07 12.05
N LYS A 12 37.22 -0.19 12.38
CA LYS A 12 36.09 -0.93 11.81
C LYS A 12 34.80 -0.30 12.31
N SER A 13 34.16 0.54 11.49
CA SER A 13 32.82 1.06 11.75
C SER A 13 31.84 -0.08 11.99
N LYS A 14 31.32 -0.17 13.22
CA LYS A 14 30.36 -1.21 13.62
C LYS A 14 29.00 -0.84 13.01
N ARG A 15 28.46 -1.71 12.15
CA ARG A 15 27.11 -1.52 11.56
C ARG A 15 26.08 -1.32 12.68
N THR A 16 25.37 -0.20 12.63
CA THR A 16 24.38 0.22 13.65
C THR A 16 23.06 -0.52 13.54
N SER A 17 22.79 -1.18 12.42
CA SER A 17 21.56 -1.95 12.21
C SER A 17 21.82 -3.33 11.62
N ARG A 18 20.93 -4.27 11.94
CA ARG A 18 20.93 -5.62 11.35
C ARG A 18 20.50 -5.61 9.87
N GLY A 19 20.11 -4.47 9.29
CA GLY A 19 19.56 -4.39 7.94
C GLY A 19 18.19 -5.06 7.81
N ARG A 20 17.70 -5.20 6.56
CA ARG A 20 16.39 -5.82 6.27
C ARG A 20 16.37 -7.28 6.73
N GLN A 21 15.50 -7.60 7.68
CA GLN A 21 15.33 -8.97 8.18
C GLN A 21 14.20 -9.68 7.44
N LYS A 22 14.40 -10.96 7.10
CA LYS A 22 13.34 -11.82 6.57
C LYS A 22 12.30 -12.09 7.66
N ILE A 23 11.02 -11.97 7.33
CA ILE A 23 9.90 -12.29 8.23
C ILE A 23 8.96 -13.28 7.55
N ARG A 24 8.23 -14.08 8.33
CA ARG A 24 7.20 -15.00 7.81
C ARG A 24 6.01 -14.20 7.25
N ILE A 25 5.40 -14.69 6.15
CA ILE A 25 4.16 -14.13 5.59
C ILE A 25 2.98 -14.64 6.42
N LYS A 26 2.77 -14.00 7.56
CA LYS A 26 1.65 -14.22 8.48
C LYS A 26 1.35 -12.90 9.22
N LYS A 27 0.25 -12.86 9.98
CA LYS A 27 -0.06 -11.70 10.83
C LYS A 27 1.13 -11.38 11.75
N ILE A 28 1.51 -10.10 11.79
CA ILE A 28 2.51 -9.60 12.74
C ILE A 28 1.80 -9.35 14.06
N GLU A 29 2.12 -10.13 15.10
CA GLU A 29 1.40 -10.05 16.37
C GLU A 29 1.67 -8.75 17.13
N ASN A 30 2.94 -8.33 17.20
CA ASN A 30 3.33 -7.10 17.86
C ASN A 30 2.69 -5.88 17.14
N PRO A 31 1.87 -5.07 17.83
CA PRO A 31 1.08 -4.01 17.22
C PRO A 31 1.93 -2.87 16.66
N GLU A 32 3.00 -2.46 17.35
CA GLU A 32 3.92 -1.41 16.91
C GLU A 32 4.64 -1.83 15.62
N ARG A 33 5.19 -3.05 15.60
CA ARG A 33 5.83 -3.62 14.41
C ARG A 33 4.84 -3.76 13.26
N ARG A 34 3.59 -4.11 13.57
CA ARG A 34 2.52 -4.22 12.58
C ARG A 34 2.17 -2.84 12.00
N ALA A 35 2.04 -1.80 12.81
CA ALA A 35 1.75 -0.43 12.37
C ALA A 35 2.87 0.12 11.46
N VAL A 36 4.13 0.02 11.90
CA VAL A 36 5.28 0.45 11.09
C VAL A 36 5.37 -0.33 9.77
N THR A 37 5.13 -1.64 9.82
CA THR A 37 5.15 -2.47 8.61
C THR A 37 4.00 -2.13 7.66
N PHE A 38 2.80 -1.85 8.19
CA PHE A 38 1.65 -1.39 7.41
C PHE A 38 2.00 -0.11 6.66
N SER A 39 2.49 0.92 7.36
CA SER A 39 2.86 2.21 6.74
C SER A 39 3.89 2.02 5.62
N LYS A 40 4.96 1.27 5.87
CA LYS A 40 6.02 1.03 4.87
C LYS A 40 5.53 0.20 3.68
N ARG A 41 4.76 -0.87 3.91
CA ARG A 41 4.25 -1.72 2.82
C ARG A 41 3.18 -1.04 2.00
N ARG A 42 2.27 -0.28 2.63
CA ARG A 42 1.27 0.55 1.94
C ARG A 42 1.95 1.53 0.99
N LYS A 43 2.94 2.28 1.48
CA LYS A 43 3.72 3.23 0.67
C LYS A 43 4.39 2.54 -0.52
N GLY A 44 5.12 1.45 -0.28
CA GLY A 44 5.77 0.68 -1.35
C GLY A 44 4.77 0.10 -2.37
N LEU A 45 3.61 -0.37 -1.91
CA LEU A 45 2.55 -0.87 -2.80
C LEU A 45 1.99 0.24 -3.69
N PHE A 46 1.75 1.43 -3.14
CA PHE A 46 1.25 2.57 -3.92
C PHE A 46 2.26 3.04 -4.95
N VAL A 47 3.55 3.08 -4.60
CA VAL A 47 4.62 3.40 -5.58
C VAL A 47 4.65 2.37 -6.70
N MET A 48 4.58 1.07 -6.40
CA MET A 48 4.54 0.02 -7.43
C MET A 48 3.30 0.14 -8.33
N ALA A 49 2.13 0.46 -7.75
CA ALA A 49 0.92 0.65 -8.53
C ALA A 49 1.02 1.88 -9.45
N ALA A 50 1.58 2.99 -8.97
CA ALA A 50 1.84 4.18 -9.78
C ALA A 50 2.82 3.88 -10.92
N GLU A 51 3.91 3.17 -10.64
CA GLU A 51 4.89 2.76 -11.65
C GLU A 51 4.26 1.85 -12.71
N LEU A 52 3.42 0.89 -12.30
CA LEU A 52 2.69 0.02 -13.22
C LEU A 52 1.77 0.83 -14.15
N CYS A 53 0.95 1.74 -13.60
CA CYS A 53 0.06 2.59 -14.39
C CYS A 53 0.86 3.47 -15.34
N ALA A 54 1.97 4.03 -14.89
CA ALA A 54 2.82 4.88 -15.72
C ALA A 54 3.51 4.10 -16.84
N HIS A 55 3.92 2.86 -16.61
CA HIS A 55 4.61 2.05 -17.63
C HIS A 55 3.65 1.46 -18.67
N THR A 56 2.44 1.12 -18.26
CA THR A 56 1.51 0.34 -19.09
C THR A 56 0.28 1.13 -19.55
N GLY A 57 0.02 2.30 -18.97
CA GLY A 57 -1.25 3.01 -19.13
C GLY A 57 -2.43 2.30 -18.44
N ALA A 58 -2.19 1.28 -17.61
CA ALA A 58 -3.26 0.53 -16.97
C ALA A 58 -4.07 1.39 -16.00
N HIS A 59 -5.38 1.19 -16.01
CA HIS A 59 -6.29 1.75 -15.02
C HIS A 59 -6.37 0.80 -13.82
N ALA A 60 -6.02 1.28 -12.64
CA ALA A 60 -5.97 0.46 -11.44
C ALA A 60 -6.35 1.25 -10.20
N ALA A 61 -6.92 0.55 -9.22
CA ALA A 61 -7.18 1.06 -7.88
C ALA A 61 -6.67 0.06 -6.83
N VAL A 62 -6.05 0.58 -5.77
CA VAL A 62 -5.57 -0.17 -4.62
C VAL A 62 -6.13 0.47 -3.38
N ILE A 63 -6.94 -0.27 -2.63
CA ILE A 63 -7.57 0.17 -1.38
C ILE A 63 -7.03 -0.70 -0.24
N VAL A 64 -6.53 -0.09 0.82
CA VAL A 64 -6.03 -0.80 2.01
C VAL A 64 -6.54 -0.13 3.29
N PHE A 65 -6.90 -0.96 4.27
CA PHE A 65 -7.38 -0.50 5.57
C PHE A 65 -6.30 -0.67 6.62
N SER A 66 -6.10 0.34 7.47
CA SER A 66 -5.26 0.19 8.66
C SER A 66 -5.88 -0.81 9.63
N PRO A 67 -5.11 -1.31 10.62
CA PRO A 67 -5.68 -2.07 11.73
C PRO A 67 -6.75 -1.30 12.54
N SER A 68 -6.80 0.03 12.43
CA SER A 68 -7.83 0.89 13.02
C SER A 68 -9.04 1.12 12.11
N GLY A 69 -9.09 0.45 10.94
CA GLY A 69 -10.19 0.58 9.99
C GLY A 69 -10.14 1.85 9.14
N ARG A 70 -9.04 2.62 9.15
CA ARG A 70 -8.92 3.83 8.33
C ARG A 70 -8.55 3.45 6.89
N PRO A 71 -9.33 3.88 5.88
CA PRO A 71 -9.03 3.59 4.49
C PRO A 71 -7.87 4.43 3.95
N TYR A 72 -7.12 3.84 3.03
CA TYR A 72 -6.13 4.51 2.19
C TYR A 72 -6.25 3.97 0.78
N ALA A 73 -6.18 4.84 -0.22
CA ALA A 73 -6.32 4.44 -1.61
C ALA A 73 -5.27 5.08 -2.54
N PHE A 74 -4.86 4.30 -3.52
CA PHE A 74 -4.25 4.76 -4.77
C PHE A 74 -5.24 4.44 -5.90
N SER A 75 -5.36 5.32 -6.89
CA SER A 75 -6.13 5.04 -8.10
C SER A 75 -5.59 5.83 -9.27
N TYR A 76 -5.69 5.25 -10.45
CA TYR A 76 -5.50 5.95 -11.71
C TYR A 76 -6.55 5.50 -12.72
N PRO A 77 -7.25 6.46 -13.39
CA PRO A 77 -7.21 7.92 -13.21
C PRO A 77 -7.98 8.40 -11.97
N SER A 78 -9.06 7.72 -11.60
CA SER A 78 -9.80 7.98 -10.36
C SER A 78 -10.45 6.70 -9.82
N VAL A 79 -10.74 6.67 -8.52
CA VAL A 79 -11.42 5.54 -7.87
C VAL A 79 -12.77 5.29 -8.55
N ASP A 80 -13.57 6.33 -8.76
CA ASP A 80 -14.90 6.22 -9.35
C ASP A 80 -14.85 5.69 -10.78
N GLU A 81 -13.85 6.11 -11.57
CA GLU A 81 -13.70 5.61 -12.93
C GLU A 81 -13.27 4.14 -12.96
N VAL A 82 -12.33 3.75 -12.10
CA VAL A 82 -11.89 2.35 -12.02
C VAL A 82 -13.02 1.45 -11.51
N LEU A 83 -13.75 1.89 -10.48
CA LEU A 83 -14.88 1.15 -9.93
C LEU A 83 -16.06 1.10 -10.90
N GLY A 84 -16.40 2.22 -11.54
CA GLY A 84 -17.44 2.27 -12.56
C GLY A 84 -17.14 1.32 -13.72
N ARG A 85 -15.87 1.23 -14.15
CA ARG A 85 -15.43 0.24 -15.14
C ARG A 85 -15.58 -1.19 -14.62
N PHE A 86 -15.12 -1.47 -13.41
CA PHE A 86 -15.18 -2.82 -12.83
C PHE A 86 -16.62 -3.32 -12.60
N LEU A 87 -17.51 -2.44 -12.13
CA LEU A 87 -18.88 -2.79 -11.76
C LEU A 87 -19.88 -2.69 -12.94
N VAL A 88 -19.66 -1.76 -13.87
CA VAL A 88 -20.63 -1.42 -14.95
C VAL A 88 -20.12 -1.84 -16.34
N GLY A 89 -18.85 -2.25 -16.46
CA GLY A 89 -18.29 -2.81 -17.71
C GLY A 89 -18.10 -1.82 -18.87
N GLN A 90 -18.15 -0.51 -18.61
CA GLN A 90 -18.03 0.51 -19.66
C GLN A 90 -16.60 1.05 -19.77
N PHE A 91 -15.92 0.76 -20.89
CA PHE A 91 -14.65 1.41 -21.25
C PHE A 91 -14.91 2.77 -21.90
N ARG A 92 -14.47 3.85 -21.26
CA ARG A 92 -14.30 5.18 -21.87
C ARG A 92 -12.84 5.60 -21.71
N ASP A 93 -12.03 5.37 -22.72
CA ASP A 93 -10.61 5.68 -22.64
C ASP A 93 -10.40 7.20 -22.74
N ARG A 94 -10.10 7.84 -21.60
CA ARG A 94 -9.77 9.27 -21.50
C ARG A 94 -8.35 9.55 -21.02
N ALA A 95 -7.61 8.53 -20.58
CA ALA A 95 -6.29 8.69 -19.98
C ALA A 95 -5.19 8.74 -21.06
N GLY A 96 -5.07 9.89 -21.73
CA GLY A 96 -3.96 10.19 -22.64
C GLY A 96 -2.69 10.65 -21.90
N LEU A 97 -1.69 11.08 -22.68
CA LEU A 97 -0.35 11.55 -22.26
C LEU A 97 -0.34 12.54 -21.06
N GLU A 98 -1.41 13.30 -20.85
CA GLU A 98 -1.58 14.25 -19.74
C GLU A 98 -1.57 13.56 -18.36
N GLY A 99 -2.16 12.37 -18.22
CA GLY A 99 -2.21 11.66 -16.93
C GLY A 99 -0.87 11.04 -16.51
N MET A 100 0.10 10.95 -17.43
CA MET A 100 1.44 10.43 -17.14
C MET A 100 2.24 11.40 -16.24
N GLN A 101 2.03 12.71 -16.41
CA GLN A 101 2.63 13.74 -15.57
C GLN A 101 2.07 13.68 -14.14
N GLU A 102 0.76 13.46 -13.99
CA GLU A 102 0.11 13.29 -12.69
C GLU A 102 0.63 12.07 -11.93
N LEU A 103 0.89 10.96 -12.60
CA LEU A 103 1.48 9.76 -11.99
C LEU A 103 2.91 10.01 -11.47
N VAL A 104 3.71 10.79 -12.20
CA VAL A 104 5.06 11.18 -11.77
C VAL A 104 5.00 12.09 -10.54
N GLN A 105 4.07 13.05 -10.50
CA GLN A 105 3.85 13.91 -9.34
C GLN A 105 3.33 13.12 -8.13
N MET A 106 2.38 12.21 -8.36
CA MET A 106 1.84 11.34 -7.32
C MET A 106 2.91 10.43 -6.74
N ARG A 107 3.84 9.91 -7.55
CA ARG A 107 5.01 9.15 -7.08
C ARG A 107 5.89 10.01 -6.17
N ALA A 108 6.13 11.28 -6.50
CA ALA A 108 6.91 12.18 -5.64
C ALA A 108 6.22 12.42 -4.30
N LEU A 109 4.90 12.64 -4.29
CA LEU A 109 4.11 12.75 -3.06
C LEU A 109 4.09 11.45 -2.24
N LEU A 110 4.01 10.30 -2.91
CA LEU A 110 4.12 8.99 -2.27
C LEU A 110 5.52 8.67 -1.78
N LEU A 111 6.54 9.46 -2.12
CA LEU A 111 7.91 9.31 -1.63
C LEU A 111 8.24 10.36 -0.55
N GLY A 112 7.66 11.56 -0.62
CA GLY A 112 7.77 12.64 0.36
C GLY A 112 6.99 12.36 1.65
N GLU A 113 7.69 12.52 2.78
CA GLU A 113 7.25 12.66 4.18
C GLU A 113 6.24 11.64 4.77
N ASP A 114 6.49 11.27 6.02
CA ASP A 114 5.67 10.36 6.82
C ASP A 114 4.40 11.08 7.32
N ASP A 115 3.58 11.59 6.40
CA ASP A 115 2.39 12.35 6.79
C ASP A 115 1.19 11.42 7.08
N GLU A 116 0.81 11.42 8.36
CA GLU A 116 -0.40 10.81 8.90
C GLU A 116 -1.68 11.61 8.57
N ARG A 117 -1.59 12.70 7.78
CA ARG A 117 -2.75 13.54 7.45
C ARG A 117 -2.91 13.70 5.93
N ALA A 118 -3.96 13.05 5.41
CA ALA A 118 -5.05 13.68 4.66
C ALA A 118 -5.86 12.59 3.95
N ALA A 119 -6.98 12.20 4.56
CA ALA A 119 -8.10 11.69 3.78
C ALA A 119 -8.83 12.94 3.23
N GLU A 120 -8.79 13.14 1.92
CA GLU A 120 -9.64 14.12 1.24
C GLU A 120 -11.12 13.80 1.51
N PRO A 121 -11.94 14.75 1.98
CA PRO A 121 -13.28 14.48 2.54
C PRO A 121 -14.27 13.87 1.54
N HIS A 122 -14.15 14.16 0.25
CA HIS A 122 -15.03 13.56 -0.78
C HIS A 122 -14.61 12.14 -1.19
N ARG A 123 -13.33 11.76 -0.98
CA ARG A 123 -12.85 10.38 -1.18
C ARG A 123 -13.20 9.44 -0.03
N GLY A 124 -13.47 10.00 1.16
CA GLY A 124 -13.82 9.23 2.35
C GLY A 124 -15.12 8.44 2.21
N ALA A 125 -16.19 9.06 1.68
CA ALA A 125 -17.51 8.44 1.61
C ALA A 125 -17.56 7.18 0.74
N VAL A 126 -16.98 7.22 -0.47
CA VAL A 126 -16.92 6.07 -1.38
C VAL A 126 -16.09 4.94 -0.77
N LEU A 127 -14.99 5.26 -0.10
CA LEU A 127 -14.13 4.26 0.56
C LEU A 127 -14.80 3.64 1.79
N GLU A 128 -15.59 4.40 2.55
CA GLU A 128 -16.39 3.89 3.66
C GLU A 128 -17.52 2.96 3.17
N GLU A 129 -18.18 3.30 2.07
CA GLU A 129 -19.22 2.45 1.47
C GLU A 129 -18.63 1.13 0.95
N LEU A 130 -17.46 1.18 0.30
CA LEU A 130 -16.70 -0.01 -0.08
C LEU A 130 -16.28 -0.83 1.14
N GLN A 131 -15.85 -0.17 2.22
CA GLN A 131 -15.48 -0.86 3.45
C GLN A 131 -16.68 -1.62 4.02
N ARG A 132 -17.84 -0.96 4.10
CA ARG A 132 -19.08 -1.58 4.56
C ARG A 132 -19.45 -2.77 3.68
N GLY A 133 -19.35 -2.62 2.36
CA GLY A 133 -19.60 -3.71 1.41
C GLY A 133 -18.65 -4.89 1.56
N VAL A 134 -17.35 -4.64 1.75
CA VAL A 134 -16.35 -5.70 1.99
C VAL A 134 -16.61 -6.39 3.34
N GLU A 135 -16.89 -5.65 4.40
CA GLU A 135 -17.24 -6.20 5.71
C GLU A 135 -18.53 -7.04 5.64
N GLU A 136 -19.52 -6.59 4.90
CA GLU A 136 -20.78 -7.29 4.70
C GLU A 136 -20.58 -8.57 3.87
N MET A 137 -19.77 -8.52 2.82
CA MET A 137 -19.35 -9.70 2.06
C MET A 137 -18.55 -10.69 2.91
N GLU A 138 -17.68 -10.22 3.81
CA GLU A 138 -16.98 -11.10 4.76
C GLU A 138 -17.93 -11.73 5.77
N LYS A 139 -18.91 -10.98 6.29
CA LYS A 139 -19.96 -11.51 7.17
C LYS A 139 -20.78 -12.58 6.46
N LEU A 140 -21.22 -12.31 5.23
CA LEU A 140 -21.93 -13.28 4.39
C LEU A 140 -21.09 -14.53 4.15
N ARG A 141 -19.81 -14.37 3.79
CA ARG A 141 -18.88 -15.49 3.62
C ARG A 141 -18.76 -16.33 4.89
N ARG A 142 -18.65 -15.71 6.08
CA ARG A 142 -18.62 -16.44 7.36
C ARG A 142 -19.93 -17.18 7.62
N LEU A 143 -21.08 -16.58 7.33
CA LEU A 143 -22.39 -17.25 7.49
C LEU A 143 -22.55 -18.43 6.54
N VAL A 144 -22.10 -18.31 5.28
CA VAL A 144 -22.12 -19.40 4.31
C VAL A 144 -21.22 -20.54 4.76
N LEU A 145 -20.00 -20.24 5.23
CA LEU A 145 -19.08 -21.26 5.76
C LEU A 145 -19.65 -21.93 7.02
N ALA A 146 -20.23 -21.16 7.94
CA ALA A 146 -20.84 -21.70 9.16
C ALA A 146 -22.07 -22.59 8.86
N LYS A 147 -22.81 -22.32 7.77
CA LYS A 147 -23.91 -23.20 7.33
C LYS A 147 -23.42 -24.46 6.61
N ALA A 148 -22.21 -24.46 6.05
CA ALA A 148 -21.63 -25.64 5.43
C ALA A 148 -21.18 -26.69 6.47
N ASP A 149 -20.88 -26.28 7.70
CA ASP A 149 -20.49 -27.18 8.80
C ASP A 149 -21.68 -27.81 9.56
N VAL A 150 -22.93 -27.46 9.22
CA VAL A 150 -24.15 -27.96 9.90
C VAL A 150 -24.88 -29.05 9.08
N VAL A 151 -24.40 -29.36 7.87
CA VAL A 151 -24.96 -30.43 7.00
C VAL A 151 -24.04 -31.66 6.94
N GLY A 152 -23.03 -31.74 7.81
CA GLY A 152 -22.13 -32.90 7.95
C GLY A 152 -22.54 -33.83 9.08
#